data_AF-A0A5C7VY50-F1
#
_entry.id   AF-A0A5C7VY50-F1
#
_cell.length_a   1.000
_cell.length_b   1.000
_cell.length_c   1.000
_cell.angle_alpha   90.00
_cell.angle_beta   90.00
_cell.angle_gamma   90.00
#
_symmetry.space_group_name_H-M   'P 1'
#
loop_
_entity.id
_entity.type
_entity.pdbx_description
1 polymer ?
#
loop_
_entity_poly.entity_id
_entity_poly.type
_entity_poly.pdbx_seq_one_letter_code
_entity_poly.pdbx_strand_id
1 'polypeptide(L)' 'AADLKLMNRTPHLDDAALDVVSDLVVKTVFATLPELIDPPAEGLPAHLTPEAKMTQQLRFIFIGAKHWRGLGQGRD' A
#
# COMPACT_ATOMS: atom_id res chain seq x y z
N ALA A 1 -1.46 -3.54 -11.63
CA ALA A 1 -0.53 -4.68 -11.44
C ALA A 1 0.71 -4.66 -12.33
N ALA A 2 0.66 -4.15 -13.57
CA ALA A 2 1.81 -4.21 -14.50
C ALA A 2 3.11 -3.67 -13.89
N ASP A 3 3.09 -2.49 -13.25
CA ASP A 3 4.29 -1.91 -12.64
C ASP A 3 4.83 -2.76 -11.48
N LEU A 4 3.94 -3.32 -10.65
CA LEU A 4 4.34 -4.19 -9.53
C LEU A 4 4.97 -5.50 -10.01
N LYS A 5 4.47 -6.06 -11.13
CA LYS A 5 5.11 -7.20 -11.81
C LYS A 5 6.51 -6.85 -12.32
N LEU A 6 6.67 -5.65 -12.90
CA LEU A 6 7.97 -5.17 -13.42
C LEU A 6 9.00 -4.92 -12.31
N MET A 7 8.56 -4.57 -11.09
CA MET A 7 9.46 -4.31 -9.97
C MET A 7 10.13 -5.58 -9.40
N ASN A 8 9.63 -6.78 -9.71
CA ASN A 8 10.14 -8.09 -9.25
C ASN A 8 10.49 -8.15 -7.74
N ARG A 9 9.73 -7.43 -6.89
CA ARG A 9 9.99 -7.36 -5.44
C ARG A 9 9.32 -8.47 -4.64
N THR A 10 8.31 -9.14 -5.23
CA THR A 10 7.48 -10.18 -4.60
C THR A 10 7.27 -11.36 -5.57
N PRO A 11 8.32 -12.09 -5.93
CA PRO A 11 8.25 -13.14 -6.96
C PRO A 11 7.42 -14.37 -6.58
N HIS A 12 7.04 -14.49 -5.30
CA HIS A 12 6.23 -15.59 -4.78
C HIS A 12 4.72 -15.32 -4.87
N LEU A 13 4.30 -14.10 -5.20
CA LEU A 13 2.90 -13.75 -5.35
C LEU A 13 2.46 -14.04 -6.79
N ASP A 14 1.35 -14.76 -6.93
CA ASP A 14 0.70 -14.98 -8.21
C ASP A 14 -0.03 -13.71 -8.69
N ASP A 15 -0.52 -13.76 -9.92
CA ASP A 15 -1.19 -12.62 -10.56
C ASP A 15 -2.39 -12.11 -9.75
N ALA A 16 -3.19 -13.01 -9.17
CA ALA A 16 -4.35 -12.65 -8.37
C ALA A 16 -3.95 -11.95 -7.06
N ALA A 17 -2.91 -12.42 -6.37
CA ALA A 17 -2.37 -11.75 -5.20
C ALA A 17 -1.77 -10.38 -5.54
N LEU A 18 -1.09 -10.26 -6.70
CA LEU A 18 -0.56 -8.98 -7.17
C LEU A 18 -1.67 -7.97 -7.53
N ASP A 19 -2.80 -8.43 -8.04
CA ASP A 19 -3.97 -7.57 -8.27
C ASP A 19 -4.53 -7.01 -6.96
N VAL A 20 -4.62 -7.84 -5.91
CA VAL A 20 -5.06 -7.40 -4.57
C VAL A 20 -4.09 -6.36 -3.98
N VAL A 21 -2.77 -6.61 -4.07
CA VAL A 21 -1.77 -5.65 -3.59
C VAL A 21 -1.84 -4.34 -4.39
N SER A 22 -2.03 -4.43 -5.71
CA SER A 22 -2.18 -3.25 -6.57
C SER A 22 -3.39 -2.41 -6.17
N ASP A 23 -4.54 -3.05 -5.98
CA ASP A 23 -5.78 -2.40 -5.59
C ASP A 23 -5.64 -1.74 -4.20
N LEU A 24 -4.99 -2.41 -3.25
CA LEU A 24 -4.72 -1.85 -1.93
C LEU A 24 -3.85 -0.58 -2.01
N VAL A 25 -2.77 -0.61 -2.81
CA VAL A 25 -1.91 0.57 -3.02
C VAL A 25 -2.71 1.74 -3.59
N VAL A 26 -3.51 1.50 -4.65
CA VAL A 26 -4.34 2.55 -5.27
C VAL A 26 -5.33 3.11 -4.27
N LYS A 27 -6.04 2.26 -3.53
CA LYS A 27 -7.01 2.68 -2.51
C LYS A 27 -6.36 3.50 -1.40
N THR A 28 -5.17 3.13 -0.94
CA THR A 28 -4.44 3.89 0.09
C THR A 28 -4.09 5.29 -0.37
N VAL A 29 -3.58 5.44 -1.60
CA VAL A 29 -3.26 6.77 -2.16
C VAL A 29 -4.54 7.59 -2.36
N PHE A 30 -5.57 7.01 -2.98
CA PHE A 30 -6.84 7.69 -3.23
C PHE A 30 -7.54 8.12 -1.95
N ALA A 31 -7.54 7.28 -0.92
CA ALA A 31 -8.12 7.61 0.37
C ALA A 31 -7.36 8.73 1.11
N THR A 32 -6.13 9.03 0.73
CA THR A 32 -5.34 10.15 1.29
C THR A 32 -5.61 11.47 0.56
N LEU A 33 -6.20 11.46 -0.64
CA LEU A 33 -6.48 12.68 -1.42
C LEU A 33 -7.32 13.73 -0.68
N PRO A 34 -8.36 13.38 0.11
CA PRO A 34 -9.14 14.39 0.85
C PRO A 34 -8.27 15.22 1.81
N GLU A 35 -7.23 14.61 2.37
CA GLU A 35 -6.32 15.27 3.32
C GLU A 35 -5.30 16.19 2.64
N LEU A 36 -5.26 16.19 1.30
CA LEU A 36 -4.40 17.06 0.48
C LEU A 36 -5.14 18.29 -0.06
N ILE A 37 -6.45 18.39 0.16
CA ILE A 37 -7.26 19.51 -0.34
C ILE A 37 -7.04 20.74 0.54
N ASP A 38 -7.17 20.57 1.85
CA ASP A 38 -7.06 21.65 2.82
C ASP A 38 -5.69 21.63 3.52
N PRO A 39 -5.21 22.78 4.02
CA PRO A 39 -3.99 22.82 4.82
C PRO A 39 -4.11 21.92 6.07
N PRO A 40 -3.03 21.23 6.48
CA PRO A 40 -3.05 20.41 7.68
C PRO A 40 -3.29 21.26 8.93
N ALA A 41 -3.95 20.68 9.92
CA ALA A 41 -4.23 21.35 11.19
C ALA A 41 -2.92 21.80 11.89
N GLU A 42 -2.98 22.95 12.56
CA GLU A 42 -1.86 23.42 13.37
C GLU A 42 -1.49 22.41 14.47
N GLY A 43 -0.19 22.13 14.60
CA GLY A 43 0.30 21.16 15.59
C GLY A 43 0.11 19.69 15.21
N LEU A 44 -0.30 19.37 13.97
CA LEU A 44 -0.38 18.00 13.50
C LEU A 44 0.97 17.28 13.69
N PRO A 45 1.01 16.15 14.40
CA PRO A 45 2.24 15.38 14.56
C PRO A 45 2.87 15.02 13.20
N ALA A 46 4.19 15.08 13.11
CA ALA A 46 4.91 14.88 11.83
C ALA A 46 4.60 13.54 11.13
N HIS A 47 4.25 12.48 11.88
CA HIS A 47 3.90 11.17 11.33
C HIS A 47 2.45 11.06 10.84
N LEU A 48 1.60 12.04 11.18
CA LEU A 48 0.20 12.13 10.75
C LEU A 48 0.03 13.08 9.57
N THR A 49 1.09 13.75 9.12
CA THR A 49 1.01 14.52 7.87
C THR A 49 0.63 13.58 6.72
N PRO A 50 -0.16 14.05 5.73
CA PRO A 50 -0.62 13.19 4.65
C PRO A 50 0.53 12.47 3.93
N GLU A 51 1.64 13.16 3.67
CA GLU A 51 2.84 12.59 3.06
C GLU A 51 3.48 11.49 3.92
N ALA A 52 3.73 11.78 5.21
CA ALA A 52 4.39 10.82 6.09
C ALA A 52 3.51 9.59 6.32
N LYS A 53 2.21 9.82 6.53
CA LYS A 53 1.23 8.75 6.75
C LYS A 53 1.10 7.86 5.51
N MET A 54 0.95 8.45 4.32
CA MET A 54 0.90 7.69 3.06
C MET A 54 2.18 6.90 2.85
N THR A 55 3.35 7.51 3.09
CA THR A 55 4.65 6.81 2.99
C THR A 55 4.72 5.62 3.95
N GLN A 56 4.30 5.79 5.20
CA GLN A 56 4.28 4.72 6.20
C GLN A 56 3.32 3.59 5.82
N GLN A 57 2.12 3.91 5.34
CA GLN A 57 1.14 2.94 4.87
C GLN A 57 1.65 2.15 3.67
N LEU A 58 2.23 2.82 2.67
CA LEU A 58 2.83 2.15 1.51
C LEU A 58 4.00 1.25 1.92
N ARG A 59 4.88 1.70 2.82
CA ARG A 59 5.94 0.85 3.39
C ARG A 59 5.36 -0.38 4.07
N PHE A 60 4.32 -0.21 4.88
CA PHE A 60 3.65 -1.32 5.55
C PHE A 60 3.07 -2.32 4.53
N ILE A 61 2.39 -1.85 3.49
CA ILE A 61 1.86 -2.69 2.41
C ILE A 61 2.98 -3.48 1.75
N PHE A 62 4.08 -2.83 1.37
CA PHE A 62 5.20 -3.48 0.69
C PHE A 62 5.99 -4.44 1.58
N ILE A 63 6.14 -4.15 2.87
CA ILE A 63 6.75 -5.08 3.82
C ILE A 63 5.82 -6.28 4.01
N GLY A 64 4.53 -6.05 4.24
CA GLY A 64 3.53 -7.11 4.36
C GLY A 64 3.51 -8.02 3.13
N ALA A 65 3.52 -7.45 1.92
CA ALA A 65 3.53 -8.20 0.67
C ALA A 65 4.77 -9.10 0.50
N LYS A 66 5.91 -8.81 1.16
CA LYS A 66 7.08 -9.71 1.15
C LYS A 66 6.90 -10.97 1.98
N HIS A 67 6.04 -10.92 2.99
CA HIS A 67 5.81 -12.00 3.96
C HIS A 67 4.47 -12.70 3.75
N TRP A 68 3.56 -12.09 3.00
CA TRP A 68 2.26 -12.64 2.68
C TRP A 68 2.40 -13.79 1.68
N ARG A 69 1.72 -14.90 1.93
CA ARG A 69 1.84 -16.13 1.11
C ARG A 69 0.86 -16.19 -0.06
N GLY A 70 0.24 -15.07 -0.41
CA GLY A 70 -0.78 -14.97 -1.44
C GLY A 70 -2.12 -15.61 -1.02
N LEU A 71 -3.02 -15.76 -2.00
CA LEU A 71 -4.39 -16.20 -1.78
C LEU A 71 -4.52 -17.74 -1.63
N GLY A 72 -3.49 -18.50 -1.99
CA GLY A 72 -3.51 -19.96 -2.08
C GLY A 72 -3.25 -20.73 -0.78
N GLN A 73 -2.89 -20.07 0.33
CA GLN A 73 -2.59 -20.74 1.61
C GLN A 73 -3.71 -20.66 2.67
N GLY A 74 -4.90 -20.15 2.30
CA GLY A 74 -6.04 -20.01 3.22
C GLY A 74 -7.11 -21.10 3.09
N ARG A 75 -6.84 -22.20 2.39
CA ARG A 75 -7.74 -23.37 2.29
C ARG A 75 -7.12 -24.54 3.05
N ASP A 76 -7.26 -24.51 4.37
CA ASP A 76 -7.33 -25.73 5.19
C ASP A 76 -8.80 -26.17 5.28
#